data_AF-A0A1I5ZBP2-F1
#
_entry.id   AF-A0A1I5ZBP2-F1
#
_cell.length_a   1.000
_cell.length_b   1.000
_cell.length_c   1.000
_cell.angle_alpha   90.00
_cell.angle_beta   90.00
_cell.angle_gamma   90.00
#
_symmetry.space_group_name_H-M   'P 1'
#
loop_
_entity.id
_entity.type
_entity.pdbx_description
1 polymer ?
#
loop_
_entity_poly.entity_id
_entity_poly.type
_entity_poly.pdbx_seq_one_letter_code
_entity_poly.pdbx_strand_id
1 'polypeptide(L)'
;MENASELFVIVRTSADPPELLGAWAEREPAERLAGELGPGHRVEPVPVVPTETGFVARAWTCRALLANGQVQQVDEPEPVNGAPHLVLDTRDMPAERVRVDDASAVDVAVHGHTALRVTAYAASAARARQLVTTEVRRLTNEPGPPAPA
;
A
#
# COMPACT_ATOMS: atom_id res chain seq x y z
N MET A 1 30.01 8.21 17.52
CA MET A 1 28.84 7.41 17.93
C MET A 1 28.81 6.22 17.00
N GLU A 2 29.15 5.03 17.50
CA GLU A 2 28.83 3.80 16.77
C GLU A 2 27.30 3.73 16.64
N ASN A 3 26.81 3.51 15.42
CA ASN A 3 25.39 3.29 15.21
C ASN A 3 25.05 1.92 15.82
N ALA A 4 24.21 1.90 16.86
CA ALA A 4 23.73 0.65 17.43
C ALA A 4 22.97 -0.14 16.35
N SER A 5 23.31 -1.42 16.18
CA SER A 5 22.64 -2.32 15.21
C SER A 5 21.23 -2.71 15.62
N GLU A 6 20.88 -2.52 16.90
CA GLU A 6 19.58 -2.80 17.48
C GLU A 6 19.21 -1.74 18.53
N LEU A 7 17.91 -1.58 18.76
CA LEU A 7 17.33 -0.86 19.89
C LEU A 7 16.52 -1.83 20.74
N PHE A 8 16.29 -1.47 21.98
CA PHE A 8 15.45 -2.22 22.91
C PHE A 8 14.14 -1.47 23.11
N VAL A 9 13.02 -2.08 22.69
CA VAL A 9 11.70 -1.44 22.74
C VAL A 9 10.86 -2.07 23.83
N ILE A 10 10.24 -1.24 24.66
CA ILE A 10 9.22 -1.72 25.59
C ILE A 10 7.90 -1.87 24.81
N VAL A 11 7.38 -3.10 24.80
CA VAL A 11 6.12 -3.46 24.16
C VAL A 11 5.07 -3.73 25.22
N ARG A 12 3.91 -3.09 25.10
CA ARG A 12 2.71 -3.40 25.88
C ARG A 12 1.87 -4.43 25.13
N THR A 13 1.81 -5.65 25.64
CA THR A 13 1.16 -6.79 24.97
C THR A 13 -0.32 -6.95 25.31
N SER A 14 -0.84 -6.18 26.28
CA SER A 14 -2.27 -6.17 26.62
C SER A 14 -3.12 -5.36 25.64
N ALA A 15 -2.50 -4.67 24.68
CA ALA A 15 -3.18 -3.97 23.58
C ALA A 15 -3.22 -4.85 22.32
N ASP A 16 -4.28 -4.71 21.52
CA ASP A 16 -4.40 -5.33 20.20
C ASP A 16 -4.66 -4.24 19.13
N PRO A 17 -3.65 -3.91 18.28
CA PRO A 17 -2.32 -4.49 18.23
C PRO A 17 -1.42 -4.08 19.42
N PRO A 18 -0.32 -4.81 19.68
CA PRO A 18 0.67 -4.44 20.69
C PRO A 18 1.19 -3.02 20.50
N GLU A 19 1.39 -2.30 21.59
CA GLU A 19 1.80 -0.89 21.57
C GLU A 19 3.29 -0.75 21.92
N LEU A 20 4.02 0.09 21.17
CA LEU A 20 5.42 0.43 21.45
C LEU A 20 5.45 1.68 22.33
N LEU A 21 6.05 1.57 23.52
CA LEU A 21 6.05 2.66 24.51
C LEU A 21 7.30 3.54 24.43
N GLY A 22 8.42 2.99 23.98
CA GLY A 22 9.68 3.71 23.84
C GLY A 22 10.80 2.81 23.34
N ALA A 23 11.92 3.41 22.93
CA ALA A 23 13.09 2.70 22.43
C ALA A 23 14.35 3.21 23.15
N TRP A 24 15.25 2.29 23.50
CA TRP A 24 16.51 2.56 24.19
C TRP A 24 17.69 1.96 23.45
N ALA A 25 18.84 2.62 23.52
CA ALA A 25 20.09 2.10 22.94
C ALA A 25 20.66 0.92 23.74
N GLU A 26 20.36 0.84 25.04
CA GLU A 26 20.84 -0.19 25.94
C GLU A 26 19.67 -0.96 26.55
N ARG A 27 19.88 -2.27 26.75
CA ARG A 27 18.84 -3.19 27.26
C ARG A 27 18.52 -2.96 28.74
N GLU A 28 19.55 -2.78 29.55
CA GLU A 28 19.40 -2.70 31.02
C GLU A 28 18.47 -1.56 31.47
N PRO A 29 18.58 -0.32 30.94
CA PRO A 29 17.63 0.74 31.28
C PRO A 29 16.19 0.43 30.86
N ALA A 30 15.98 -0.22 29.71
CA ALA A 30 14.67 -0.60 29.24
C ALA A 30 14.03 -1.69 30.11
N GLU A 31 14.81 -2.69 30.54
CA GLU A 31 14.32 -3.77 31.42
C GLU A 31 13.96 -3.25 32.80
N ARG A 32 14.75 -2.32 33.34
CA ARG A 32 14.45 -1.65 34.61
C ARG A 32 13.09 -0.95 34.55
N LEU A 33 12.86 -0.15 33.51
CA LEU A 33 11.60 0.57 33.32
C LEU A 33 10.43 -0.37 33.04
N ALA A 34 10.63 -1.43 32.25
CA ALA A 34 9.59 -2.45 32.03
C ALA A 34 9.19 -3.15 33.33
N GLY A 35 10.14 -3.38 34.25
CA GLY A 35 9.88 -3.91 35.58
C GLY A 35 9.02 -2.97 36.44
N GLU A 36 9.26 -1.66 36.36
CA GLU A 36 8.45 -0.63 37.06
C GLU A 36 7.03 -0.52 36.49
N LEU A 37 6.87 -0.68 35.17
CA LEU A 37 5.56 -0.69 34.51
C LEU A 37 4.71 -1.93 34.85
N GLY A 38 5.37 -3.01 35.31
CA GLY A 38 4.70 -4.22 35.77
C GLY A 38 4.21 -5.15 34.64
N PRO A 39 3.41 -6.18 34.98
CA PRO A 39 2.99 -7.22 34.05
C PRO A 39 2.30 -6.67 32.78
N GLY A 40 2.52 -7.35 31.64
CA GLY A 40 2.02 -6.91 30.34
C GLY A 40 2.98 -6.01 29.56
N HIS A 41 4.14 -5.68 30.14
CA HIS A 41 5.24 -4.98 29.50
C HIS A 41 6.44 -5.93 29.36
N ARG A 42 7.08 -5.91 28.19
CA ARG A 42 8.32 -6.67 27.95
C ARG A 42 9.25 -5.89 27.03
N VAL A 43 10.54 -6.16 27.14
CA VAL A 43 11.56 -5.58 26.27
C VAL A 43 11.80 -6.51 25.09
N GLU A 44 11.69 -5.98 23.88
CA GLU A 44 12.01 -6.68 22.65
C GLU A 44 13.19 -5.99 21.94
N PRO A 45 14.22 -6.72 21.50
CA PRO A 45 15.23 -6.17 20.61
C PRO A 45 14.62 -5.95 19.23
N VAL A 46 14.87 -4.78 18.64
CA VAL A 46 14.44 -4.43 17.28
C VAL A 46 15.64 -3.97 16.46
N PRO A 47 15.83 -4.48 15.23
CA PRO A 47 16.92 -4.03 14.37
C PRO A 47 16.73 -2.58 13.95
N VAL A 48 17.82 -1.81 13.94
CA VAL A 48 17.81 -0.44 13.39
C VAL A 48 18.04 -0.51 11.89
N VAL A 49 17.06 -0.03 11.13
CA VAL A 49 17.19 0.12 9.68
C VAL A 49 17.91 1.45 9.38
N PRO A 50 19.04 1.44 8.65
CA PRO A 50 19.71 2.68 8.24
C PRO A 50 18.80 3.55 7.35
N THR A 51 18.94 4.87 7.46
CA THR A 51 18.12 5.85 6.72
C THR A 51 18.17 5.70 5.20
N GLU A 52 19.27 5.19 4.64
CA GLU A 52 19.40 4.91 3.21
C GLU A 52 18.85 3.55 2.76
N THR A 53 18.45 2.67 3.68
CA THR A 53 18.05 1.28 3.37
C THR A 53 16.54 1.12 3.24
N GLY A 54 15.75 1.92 3.95
CA GLY A 54 14.30 1.85 3.91
C GLY A 54 13.67 3.06 3.21
N PHE A 55 12.63 2.83 2.42
CA PHE A 55 11.75 3.91 1.98
C PHE A 55 10.28 3.57 2.23
N VAL A 56 9.46 4.59 2.44
CA VAL A 56 8.02 4.40 2.60
C VAL A 56 7.37 4.39 1.22
N ALA A 57 7.04 3.21 0.73
CA ALA A 57 6.26 3.06 -0.49
C ALA A 57 4.80 3.39 -0.21
N ARG A 58 4.16 4.10 -1.14
CA ARG A 58 2.73 4.36 -1.12
C ARG A 58 2.09 3.63 -2.30
N ALA A 59 1.03 2.89 -2.04
CA ALA A 59 0.18 2.40 -3.11
C ALA A 59 -0.67 3.55 -3.66
N TRP A 60 -0.78 3.59 -4.98
CA TRP A 60 -1.63 4.50 -5.74
C TRP A 60 -2.73 3.72 -6.42
N THR A 61 -3.92 4.30 -6.51
CA THR A 61 -5.03 3.75 -7.28
C THR A 61 -5.45 4.70 -8.38
N CYS A 62 -5.89 4.14 -9.50
CA CYS A 62 -6.55 4.86 -10.57
C CYS A 62 -7.75 4.04 -11.01
N ARG A 63 -8.83 4.71 -11.45
CA ARG A 63 -10.08 4.07 -11.83
C ARG A 63 -10.52 4.55 -13.20
N ALA A 64 -11.25 3.68 -13.91
CA ALA A 64 -11.97 4.04 -15.10
C ALA A 64 -13.34 3.39 -15.12
N LEU A 65 -14.30 4.12 -15.70
CA LEU A 65 -15.65 3.64 -15.95
C LEU A 65 -15.83 3.42 -17.44
N LEU A 66 -16.25 2.22 -17.81
CA LEU A 66 -16.71 1.90 -19.15
C LEU A 66 -18.22 1.70 -19.12
N ALA A 67 -18.93 2.23 -20.11
CA ALA A 67 -20.33 1.93 -20.34
C ALA A 67 -20.53 1.56 -21.81
N ASN A 68 -21.21 0.44 -22.05
CA ASN A 68 -21.49 -0.06 -23.40
C ASN A 68 -20.23 -0.19 -24.29
N GLY A 69 -19.11 -0.63 -23.71
CA GLY A 69 -17.85 -0.79 -24.42
C GLY A 69 -17.11 0.51 -24.74
N GLN A 70 -17.54 1.65 -24.20
CA GLN A 70 -16.89 2.94 -24.37
C GLN A 70 -16.39 3.50 -23.04
N VAL A 71 -15.24 4.17 -23.08
CA VAL A 71 -14.67 4.86 -21.92
C VAL A 71 -15.52 6.10 -21.62
N GLN A 72 -16.12 6.13 -20.44
CA GLN A 72 -16.87 7.30 -19.97
C GLN A 72 -15.96 8.24 -19.20
N GLN A 73 -15.10 7.68 -18.36
CA GLN A 73 -14.25 8.45 -17.48
C GLN A 73 -12.99 7.65 -17.11
N VAL A 74 -11.87 8.35 -16.98
CA VAL A 74 -10.65 7.88 -16.32
C VAL A 74 -10.30 8.90 -15.25
N ASP A 75 -10.28 8.45 -14.00
CA ASP A 75 -9.99 9.30 -12.84
C ASP A 75 -8.50 9.62 -12.75
N GLU A 76 -8.19 10.77 -12.14
CA GLU A 76 -6.81 11.06 -11.76
C GLU A 76 -6.34 10.09 -10.65
N PRO A 77 -5.08 9.63 -10.69
CA PRO A 77 -4.57 8.72 -9.66
C PRO A 77 -4.54 9.35 -8.28
N GLU A 78 -4.98 8.59 -7.28
CA GLU A 78 -5.01 9.00 -5.87
C GLU A 78 -4.16 8.06 -4.99
N PRO A 79 -3.52 8.56 -3.93
CA PRO A 79 -2.85 7.69 -2.96
C PRO A 79 -3.89 6.89 -2.19
N VAL A 80 -3.61 5.60 -1.95
CA VAL A 80 -4.48 4.75 -1.14
C VAL A 80 -4.25 5.07 0.34
N ASN A 81 -5.27 5.62 0.99
CA ASN A 81 -5.23 5.92 2.42
C ASN A 81 -4.99 4.64 3.24
N GLY A 82 -4.09 4.72 4.22
CA GLY A 82 -3.75 3.59 5.10
C GLY A 82 -2.87 2.51 4.46
N ALA A 83 -2.50 2.64 3.19
CA ALA A 83 -1.57 1.74 2.50
C ALA A 83 -0.11 2.25 2.32
N PRO A 84 0.43 3.20 3.11
CA PRO A 84 1.88 3.35 3.20
C PRO A 84 2.51 2.12 3.86
N HIS A 85 3.58 1.60 3.25
CA HIS A 85 4.36 0.47 3.78
C HIS A 85 5.85 0.83 3.80
N LEU A 86 6.56 0.46 4.86
CA LEU A 86 8.01 0.49 4.86
C LEU A 86 8.53 -0.64 3.98
N VAL A 87 9.39 -0.32 3.01
CA VAL A 87 10.01 -1.25 2.08
C VAL A 87 11.51 -1.28 2.36
N LEU A 88 12.03 -2.49 2.61
CA LEU A 88 13.44 -2.75 2.89
C LEU A 88 14.17 -3.39 1.71
N ASP A 89 13.45 -4.13 0.86
CA ASP A 89 13.91 -4.64 -0.44
C ASP A 89 12.81 -4.44 -1.50
N THR A 90 13.21 -4.33 -2.76
CA THR A 90 12.34 -4.31 -3.95
C THR A 90 11.32 -5.46 -4.00
N ARG A 91 11.62 -6.61 -3.41
CA ARG A 91 10.68 -7.75 -3.31
C ARG A 91 9.49 -7.48 -2.38
N ASP A 92 9.64 -6.55 -1.44
CA ASP A 92 8.58 -6.15 -0.51
C ASP A 92 7.66 -5.08 -1.09
N MET A 93 7.97 -4.59 -2.31
CA MET A 93 7.14 -3.59 -2.98
C MET A 93 5.72 -4.12 -3.21
N PRO A 94 4.68 -3.31 -2.96
CA PRO A 94 3.31 -3.72 -3.21
C PRO A 94 3.15 -4.08 -4.69
N ALA A 95 2.70 -5.30 -4.94
CA ALA A 95 2.51 -5.82 -6.28
C ALA A 95 1.47 -5.00 -7.06
N GLU A 96 1.73 -4.81 -8.34
CA GLU A 96 0.77 -4.22 -9.27
C GLU A 96 -0.45 -5.12 -9.44
N ARG A 97 -1.65 -4.53 -9.44
CA ARG A 97 -2.90 -5.28 -9.60
C ARG A 97 -3.90 -4.48 -10.41
N VAL A 98 -4.65 -5.16 -11.26
CA VAL A 98 -5.79 -4.61 -11.97
C VAL A 98 -7.01 -5.45 -11.62
N ARG A 99 -8.11 -4.78 -11.29
CA ARG A 99 -9.40 -5.37 -10.99
C ARG A 99 -10.44 -4.80 -11.93
N VAL A 100 -11.32 -5.67 -12.43
CA VAL A 100 -12.46 -5.29 -13.25
C VAL A 100 -13.69 -5.81 -12.53
N ASP A 101 -14.53 -4.90 -12.06
CA ASP A 101 -15.78 -5.21 -11.35
C ASP A 101 -16.96 -4.60 -12.14
N ASP A 102 -18.16 -5.16 -12.01
CA ASP A 102 -19.37 -4.53 -12.55
C ASP A 102 -19.67 -3.25 -11.75
N ALA A 103 -19.91 -2.13 -12.46
CA ALA A 103 -19.96 -0.81 -11.83
C ALA A 103 -21.22 -0.56 -10.98
N SER A 104 -22.33 -1.24 -11.27
CA SER A 104 -23.43 -1.50 -10.33
C SER A 104 -24.40 -2.50 -10.97
N ALA A 105 -24.97 -3.43 -10.19
CA ALA A 105 -26.07 -4.27 -10.66
C ALA A 105 -27.36 -3.45 -10.93
N VAL A 106 -27.44 -2.22 -10.39
CA VAL A 106 -28.61 -1.35 -10.46
C VAL A 106 -28.72 -0.65 -11.82
N ASP A 107 -27.62 -0.17 -12.40
CA ASP A 107 -27.63 0.48 -13.72
C ASP A 107 -27.92 -0.50 -14.86
N VAL A 108 -27.40 -1.74 -14.73
CA VAL A 108 -27.72 -2.84 -15.65
C VAL A 108 -29.22 -3.17 -15.59
N ALA A 109 -29.79 -3.21 -14.38
CA ALA A 109 -31.19 -3.55 -14.17
C ALA A 109 -32.19 -2.44 -14.58
N VAL A 110 -31.81 -1.16 -14.44
CA VAL A 110 -32.71 -0.02 -14.69
C VAL A 110 -32.57 0.56 -16.10
N HIS A 111 -31.38 0.52 -16.70
CA HIS A 111 -31.10 1.17 -17.99
C HIS A 111 -30.63 0.21 -19.10
N GLY A 112 -30.44 -1.08 -18.81
CA GLY A 112 -29.99 -2.07 -19.80
C GLY A 112 -28.56 -1.84 -20.28
N HIS A 113 -27.77 -1.06 -19.54
CA HIS A 113 -26.39 -0.73 -19.90
C HIS A 113 -25.42 -1.60 -19.09
N THR A 114 -24.47 -2.22 -19.79
CA THR A 114 -23.37 -2.90 -19.12
C THR A 114 -22.32 -1.86 -18.74
N ALA A 115 -22.10 -1.67 -17.44
CA ALA A 115 -21.10 -0.75 -16.93
C ALA A 115 -20.01 -1.53 -16.19
N LEU A 116 -18.75 -1.32 -16.58
CA LEU A 116 -17.57 -1.94 -15.97
C LEU A 116 -16.74 -0.88 -15.27
N ARG A 117 -16.27 -1.18 -14.06
CA ARG A 117 -15.30 -0.38 -13.34
C ARG A 117 -13.96 -1.09 -13.34
N VAL A 118 -12.97 -0.47 -13.96
CA VAL A 118 -11.58 -0.91 -13.95
C VAL A 118 -10.86 -0.14 -12.85
N THR A 119 -10.17 -0.83 -11.95
CA THR A 119 -9.36 -0.23 -10.89
C THR A 119 -7.96 -0.82 -10.92
N ALA A 120 -6.94 0.01 -11.04
CA ALA A 120 -5.55 -0.43 -10.93
C ALA A 120 -4.91 0.07 -9.63
N TYR A 121 -3.92 -0.68 -9.16
CA TYR A 121 -3.06 -0.37 -8.02
C TYR A 121 -1.60 -0.53 -8.44
N ALA A 122 -0.76 0.45 -8.07
CA ALA A 122 0.68 0.41 -8.34
C ALA A 122 1.46 1.23 -7.31
N ALA A 123 2.79 1.07 -7.31
CA ALA A 123 3.69 1.84 -6.45
C ALA A 123 3.87 3.32 -6.87
N SER A 124 3.32 3.73 -8.02
CA SER A 124 3.36 5.12 -8.47
C SER A 124 2.06 5.53 -9.18
N ALA A 125 1.75 6.82 -9.12
CA ALA A 125 0.59 7.43 -9.78
C ALA A 125 0.58 7.18 -11.29
N ALA A 126 1.71 7.46 -11.95
CA ALA A 126 1.87 7.28 -13.39
C ALA A 126 1.65 5.83 -13.81
N ARG A 127 2.17 4.89 -13.03
CA ARG A 127 2.03 3.46 -13.31
C ARG A 127 0.59 2.97 -13.09
N ALA A 128 -0.08 3.43 -12.05
CA ALA A 128 -1.50 3.12 -11.82
C ALA A 128 -2.37 3.60 -13.00
N ARG A 129 -2.15 4.84 -13.49
CA ARG A 129 -2.83 5.38 -14.67
C ARG A 129 -2.56 4.56 -15.93
N GLN A 130 -1.30 4.17 -16.15
CA GLN A 130 -0.90 3.35 -17.28
C GLN A 130 -1.62 2.00 -17.27
N LEU A 131 -1.65 1.32 -16.12
CA LEU A 131 -2.31 0.02 -15.98
C LEU A 131 -3.82 0.11 -16.28
N VAL A 132 -4.51 1.10 -15.74
CA VAL A 132 -5.94 1.35 -16.06
C VAL A 132 -6.11 1.58 -17.55
N THR A 133 -5.30 2.48 -18.14
CA THR A 133 -5.41 2.83 -19.56
C THR A 133 -5.17 1.63 -20.47
N THR A 134 -4.16 0.81 -20.16
CA THR A 134 -3.86 -0.42 -20.90
C THR A 134 -5.02 -1.41 -20.81
N GLU A 135 -5.58 -1.60 -19.61
CA GLU A 135 -6.69 -2.55 -19.43
C GLU A 135 -7.98 -2.07 -20.09
N VAL A 136 -8.29 -0.77 -19.98
CA VAL A 136 -9.42 -0.15 -20.67
C VAL A 136 -9.30 -0.37 -22.18
N ARG A 137 -8.14 -0.09 -22.78
CA ARG A 137 -7.90 -0.33 -24.22
C ARG A 137 -8.09 -1.79 -24.62
N ARG A 138 -7.62 -2.72 -23.78
CA ARG A 138 -7.80 -4.15 -23.97
C ARG A 138 -9.28 -4.53 -23.97
N LEU A 139 -10.09 -3.91 -23.10
CA LEU A 139 -11.52 -4.15 -23.01
C LEU A 139 -12.32 -3.48 -24.14
N THR A 140 -11.83 -2.37 -24.69
CA THR A 140 -12.48 -1.66 -25.82
C THR A 140 -11.97 -2.06 -27.20
N ASN A 141 -11.01 -3.01 -27.30
CA ASN A 141 -10.36 -3.44 -28.54
C ASN A 141 -9.67 -2.30 -29.33
N GLU A 142 -9.14 -1.29 -28.65
CA GLU A 142 -8.36 -0.24 -29.30
C GLU A 142 -6.92 -0.71 -29.60
N PRO A 143 -6.40 -0.52 -30.83
CA PRO A 143 -5.03 -0.92 -31.17
C PRO A 143 -3.99 -0.12 -30.37
N GLY A 144 -2.93 -0.81 -29.91
CA GLY A 144 -1.86 -0.23 -29.09
C GLY A 144 -1.03 0.84 -29.81
N PRO A 145 -0.28 1.68 -29.06
CA PRO A 145 0.62 2.66 -29.67
C PRO A 145 1.71 1.95 -30.49
N PRO A 146 2.22 2.58 -31.57
CA PRO A 146 3.33 2.02 -32.33
C PRO A 146 4.52 1.79 -31.40
N ALA A 147 5.22 0.67 -31.59
CA ALA A 147 6.46 0.39 -30.89
C ALA A 147 7.44 1.56 -31.09
N PRO A 148 8.21 1.95 -30.06
CA PRO A 148 9.25 2.95 -30.23
C PRO A 148 10.26 2.46 -31.28
N ALA A 149 10.59 3.36 -32.22
CA ALA A 149 11.59 3.14 -33.27
C ALA A 149 13.01 3.11 -32.71
#